data_AF-A0A8B8IX27-F1
#
_entry.id   AF-A0A8B8IX27-F1
#
_cell.length_a   1.000
_cell.length_b   1.000
_cell.length_c   1.000
_cell.angle_alpha   90.00
_cell.angle_beta   90.00
_cell.angle_gamma   90.00
#
_symmetry.space_group_name_H-M   'P 1'
#
loop_
_entity.id
_entity.type
_entity.pdbx_description
1 polymer ?
#
loop_
_entity_poly.entity_id
_entity_poly.type
_entity_poly.pdbx_seq_one_letter_code
_entity_poly.pdbx_strand_id
1 'polypeptide(L)'
;MSSFVNYRSDSTVNVVEALSKDNVTFYKIVVKVGSVQWEVLHRYNDFVELHEKLVSDHGVAKDLLPPKKVIRNKTPKFVEQRREALNDYLKNVFKYLLLTMPSEFAHFLHFNLYDIFFLLQDLAKKLYLEGDKLLENEKSHKFSILELHAISERFKMACPPTEKVDQMFDFSHILDFCSQVRSLSIEGSYEKLGMSNIIPNELYFDLISFKSLIDLKVLGVPMGCIQSVGSLRESLVSLSVHIASVMTLNEFLLVDVLHKDQSSLADTVIWKKLTVINFASNNIDNVDWAIRLVPKLQQLNLSSNKLTELCDISCLHDLQVLNLSMNRFSMCLNWHAKIGNIVKIDLSQNKIESLQGFSKLYSLESLDLGCNLIDDVEEVQYICNLPCLEYLWLTANPVASSIDYRVKVIEQFNARMSEICLDNEKASEKELDTARVLQALRIVKEGKTPSFLQNNNSSHSFNRS
;
A
#
# COMPACT_ATOMS: atom_id res chain seq x y z
N MET A 1 20.53 7.67 -12.85
CA MET A 1 19.26 8.29 -13.26
C MET A 1 19.52 9.36 -14.32
N SER A 2 18.52 9.72 -15.13
CA SER A 2 18.60 10.87 -16.03
C SER A 2 18.55 12.17 -15.24
N SER A 3 19.66 12.91 -15.26
CA SER A 3 19.70 14.31 -14.89
C SER A 3 20.48 15.02 -15.98
N PHE A 4 19.76 15.62 -16.92
CA PHE A 4 20.35 16.27 -18.08
C PHE A 4 21.32 17.36 -17.67
N VAL A 5 21.01 18.09 -16.60
CA VAL A 5 21.87 19.14 -16.05
C VAL A 5 23.23 18.58 -15.61
N ASN A 6 23.24 17.40 -14.97
CA ASN A 6 24.47 16.77 -14.47
C ASN A 6 25.22 15.98 -15.55
N TYR A 7 24.50 15.31 -16.45
CA TYR A 7 25.06 14.43 -17.49
C TYR A 7 25.02 15.05 -18.88
N ARG A 8 25.00 16.39 -18.96
CA ARG A 8 24.86 17.15 -20.21
C ARG A 8 25.87 16.71 -21.28
N SER A 9 27.13 16.54 -20.88
CA SER A 9 28.22 16.12 -21.77
C SER A 9 28.12 14.67 -22.23
N ASP A 10 27.46 13.82 -21.46
CA ASP A 10 27.28 12.38 -21.74
C ASP A 10 25.93 12.07 -22.38
N SER A 11 25.16 13.10 -22.73
CA SER A 11 23.82 12.97 -23.30
C SER A 11 23.88 12.88 -24.82
N THR A 12 23.10 11.97 -25.40
CA THR A 12 23.03 11.79 -26.85
C THR A 12 21.59 11.57 -27.32
N VAL A 13 21.33 12.01 -28.55
CA VAL A 13 20.07 11.77 -29.25
C VAL A 13 20.37 11.20 -30.63
N ASN A 14 19.72 10.08 -30.97
CA ASN A 14 19.93 9.41 -32.25
C ASN A 14 18.59 8.94 -32.80
N VAL A 15 18.32 9.21 -34.08
CA VAL A 15 17.19 8.59 -34.78
C VAL A 15 17.69 7.23 -35.28
N VAL A 16 17.34 6.13 -34.63
CA VAL A 16 17.96 4.82 -34.86
C VAL A 16 17.21 3.96 -35.87
N GLU A 17 15.90 4.16 -36.00
CA GLU A 17 15.04 3.29 -36.83
C GLU A 17 13.87 4.09 -37.40
N ALA A 18 13.33 3.63 -38.54
CA ALA A 18 12.07 4.11 -39.08
C ALA A 18 11.05 2.96 -39.15
N LEU A 19 9.97 3.09 -38.39
CA LEU A 19 8.90 2.11 -38.26
C LEU A 19 7.71 2.52 -39.14
N SER A 20 7.16 1.57 -39.90
CA SER A 20 5.95 1.82 -40.68
C SER A 20 4.77 1.07 -40.08
N LYS A 21 3.77 1.80 -39.59
CA LYS A 21 2.52 1.27 -39.03
C LYS A 21 1.33 1.99 -39.66
N ASP A 22 0.34 1.24 -40.15
CA ASP A 22 -0.90 1.79 -40.72
C ASP A 22 -0.68 2.87 -41.78
N ASN A 23 0.24 2.63 -42.72
CA ASN A 23 0.63 3.60 -43.76
C ASN A 23 1.28 4.90 -43.25
N VAL A 24 1.64 4.99 -41.97
CA VAL A 24 2.35 6.11 -41.36
C VAL A 24 3.76 5.69 -40.98
N THR A 25 4.73 6.54 -41.26
CA THR A 25 6.13 6.32 -40.87
C THR A 25 6.45 7.10 -39.61
N PHE A 26 6.90 6.39 -38.59
CA PHE A 26 7.42 6.90 -37.33
C PHE A 26 8.94 6.73 -37.31
N TYR A 27 9.63 7.69 -36.72
CA TYR A 27 11.08 7.69 -36.52
C TYR A 27 11.33 7.47 -35.05
N LYS A 28 12.05 6.39 -34.74
CA LYS A 28 12.42 6.02 -33.39
C LYS A 28 13.67 6.77 -32.99
N ILE A 29 13.52 7.65 -32.01
CA ILE A 29 14.60 8.40 -31.38
C ILE A 29 14.99 7.68 -30.11
N VAL A 30 16.28 7.39 -29.95
CA VAL A 30 16.85 6.95 -28.68
C VAL A 30 17.53 8.15 -28.04
N VAL A 31 17.03 8.52 -26.87
CA VAL A 31 17.62 9.53 -26.01
C VAL A 31 18.37 8.81 -24.91
N LYS A 32 19.63 9.21 -24.67
CA LYS A 32 20.46 8.67 -23.60
C LYS A 32 21.01 9.81 -22.77
N VAL A 33 20.88 9.71 -21.45
CA VAL A 33 21.39 10.66 -20.45
C VAL A 33 22.08 9.86 -19.35
N GLY A 34 23.41 9.86 -19.36
CA GLY A 34 24.21 9.02 -18.48
C GLY A 34 23.90 7.52 -18.69
N SER A 35 23.45 6.84 -17.63
CA SER A 35 23.06 5.42 -17.67
C SER A 35 21.61 5.18 -18.09
N VAL A 36 20.79 6.23 -18.14
CA VAL A 36 19.37 6.12 -18.49
C VAL A 36 19.18 6.38 -19.97
N GLN A 37 18.29 5.61 -20.58
CA GLN A 37 17.88 5.80 -21.96
C GLN A 37 16.40 5.50 -22.13
N TRP A 38 15.79 6.14 -23.12
CA TRP A 38 14.41 5.91 -23.49
C TRP A 38 14.18 6.11 -24.98
N GLU A 39 13.05 5.62 -25.44
CA GLU A 39 12.64 5.69 -26.83
C GLU A 39 11.47 6.66 -27.02
N VAL A 40 11.55 7.45 -28.09
CA VAL A 40 10.49 8.38 -28.51
C VAL A 40 10.13 8.08 -29.96
N LEU A 41 8.84 8.11 -30.28
CA LEU A 41 8.34 7.87 -31.63
C LEU A 41 7.69 9.15 -32.18
N HIS A 42 8.30 9.71 -33.22
CA HIS A 42 7.77 10.89 -33.89
C HIS A 42 7.58 10.67 -35.38
N ARG A 43 6.53 11.26 -35.94
CA ARG A 43 6.34 11.36 -37.39
C ARG A 43 7.12 12.56 -37.91
N TYR A 44 7.41 12.56 -39.21
CA TYR A 44 8.10 13.69 -39.84
C TYR A 44 7.41 15.04 -39.60
N ASN A 45 6.08 15.09 -39.58
CA ASN A 45 5.35 16.34 -39.32
C ASN A 45 5.63 16.88 -37.89
N ASP A 46 5.83 16.01 -36.91
CA ASP A 46 6.14 16.43 -35.54
C ASP A 46 7.50 17.16 -35.49
N PHE A 47 8.48 16.75 -36.32
CA PHE A 47 9.75 17.47 -36.47
C PHE A 47 9.57 18.84 -37.14
N VAL A 48 8.61 18.98 -38.06
CA VAL A 48 8.30 20.25 -38.72
C VAL A 48 7.71 21.22 -37.69
N GLU A 49 6.72 20.78 -36.93
CA GLU A 49 6.08 21.60 -35.87
C GLU A 49 7.08 22.04 -34.80
N LEU A 50 7.97 21.13 -34.38
CA LEU A 50 9.08 21.49 -33.49
C LEU A 50 10.00 22.53 -34.15
N HIS A 51 10.43 22.29 -35.39
CA HIS A 51 11.38 23.16 -36.06
C HIS A 51 10.87 24.59 -36.23
N GLU A 52 9.60 24.76 -36.59
CA GLU A 52 8.96 26.07 -36.73
C GLU A 52 9.05 26.89 -35.42
N LYS A 53 8.79 26.25 -34.28
CA LYS A 53 8.95 26.88 -32.95
C LYS A 53 10.40 27.20 -32.64
N LEU A 54 11.33 26.27 -32.89
CA LEU A 54 12.76 26.48 -32.61
C LEU A 54 13.38 27.59 -33.47
N VAL A 55 12.92 27.74 -34.71
CA VAL A 55 13.33 28.85 -35.60
C VAL A 55 12.79 30.18 -35.07
N SER A 56 11.50 30.22 -34.70
CA SER A 56 10.83 31.43 -34.22
C SER A 56 11.43 31.94 -32.92
N ASP A 57 11.58 31.05 -31.94
CA ASP A 57 11.74 31.44 -30.53
C ASP A 57 13.17 31.23 -30.03
N HIS A 58 13.98 30.42 -30.73
CA HIS A 58 15.32 30.02 -30.29
C HIS A 58 16.42 30.17 -31.34
N GLY A 59 16.13 30.79 -32.50
CA GLY A 59 17.13 31.16 -33.49
C GLY A 59 17.79 29.99 -34.23
N VAL A 60 17.16 28.81 -34.27
CA VAL A 60 17.63 27.68 -35.08
C VAL A 60 17.57 28.04 -36.58
N ALA A 61 18.57 27.63 -37.36
CA ALA A 61 18.65 27.94 -38.78
C ALA A 61 17.49 27.29 -39.58
N LYS A 62 16.83 28.09 -40.44
CA LYS A 62 15.62 27.71 -41.19
C LYS A 62 15.81 26.55 -42.18
N ASP A 63 17.01 26.39 -42.69
CA ASP A 63 17.40 25.43 -43.72
C ASP A 63 17.94 24.11 -43.13
N LEU A 64 18.00 24.01 -41.79
CA LEU A 64 18.57 22.84 -41.12
C LEU A 64 17.67 21.59 -41.23
N LEU A 65 16.35 21.76 -41.24
CA LEU A 65 15.42 20.63 -41.34
C LEU A 65 15.39 20.08 -42.77
N PRO A 66 15.58 18.75 -42.98
CA PRO A 66 15.56 18.17 -44.30
C PRO A 66 14.18 18.35 -44.95
N PRO A 67 14.09 18.75 -46.23
CA PRO A 67 12.83 19.18 -46.84
C PRO A 67 11.82 18.06 -47.06
N LYS A 68 10.54 18.41 -46.97
CA LYS A 68 9.42 17.53 -47.30
C LYS A 68 9.34 17.39 -48.82
N LYS A 69 9.93 16.33 -49.40
CA LYS A 69 9.75 16.05 -50.83
C LYS A 69 8.27 15.86 -51.19
N VAL A 70 7.86 16.43 -52.31
CA VAL A 70 6.48 16.50 -52.84
C VAL A 70 5.93 15.13 -53.30
N ILE A 71 6.83 14.18 -53.64
CA ILE A 71 6.43 12.87 -54.17
C ILE A 71 6.37 11.84 -53.04
N ARG A 72 5.25 11.10 -52.98
CA ARG A 72 4.90 10.08 -51.98
C ARG A 72 5.72 8.79 -52.15
N ASN A 73 7.04 8.88 -52.19
CA ASN A 73 7.90 7.71 -52.40
C ASN A 73 8.19 7.03 -51.06
N LYS A 74 7.32 6.09 -50.63
CA LYS A 74 7.51 5.28 -49.42
C LYS A 74 8.50 4.12 -49.60
N THR A 75 9.37 4.19 -50.61
CA THR A 75 10.39 3.16 -50.82
C THR A 75 11.27 3.03 -49.58
N PRO A 76 11.65 1.82 -49.13
CA PRO A 76 12.49 1.63 -47.95
C PRO A 76 13.77 2.48 -47.97
N LYS A 77 14.41 2.59 -49.15
CA LYS A 77 15.60 3.43 -49.37
C LYS A 77 15.37 4.91 -49.05
N PHE A 78 14.20 5.45 -49.40
CA PHE A 78 13.88 6.86 -49.13
C PHE A 78 13.57 7.12 -47.66
N VAL A 79 12.86 6.19 -47.02
CA VAL A 79 12.57 6.25 -45.58
C VAL A 79 13.88 6.25 -44.80
N GLU A 80 14.84 5.41 -45.19
CA GLU A 80 16.15 5.34 -44.56
C GLU A 80 16.99 6.60 -44.78
N GLN A 81 17.06 7.12 -46.01
CA GLN A 81 17.73 8.40 -46.29
C GLN A 81 17.15 9.56 -45.46
N ARG A 82 15.82 9.57 -45.26
CA ARG A 82 15.18 10.58 -44.42
C ARG A 82 15.52 10.36 -42.94
N ARG A 83 15.57 9.11 -42.47
CA ARG A 83 16.00 8.79 -41.09
C ARG A 83 17.41 9.32 -40.82
N GLU A 84 18.35 9.09 -41.73
CA GLU A 84 19.73 9.61 -41.63
C GLU A 84 19.75 11.14 -41.58
N ALA A 85 19.03 11.81 -42.49
CA ALA A 85 18.98 13.26 -42.50
C ALA A 85 18.32 13.85 -41.23
N LEU A 86 17.28 13.20 -40.70
CA LEU A 86 16.65 13.59 -39.43
C LEU A 86 17.57 13.35 -38.23
N ASN A 87 18.39 12.29 -38.27
CA ASN A 87 19.39 12.02 -37.25
C ASN A 87 20.42 13.15 -37.18
N ASP A 88 20.94 13.59 -38.32
CA ASP A 88 21.94 14.66 -38.39
C ASP A 88 21.34 16.00 -37.98
N TYR A 89 20.12 16.30 -38.44
CA TYR A 89 19.33 17.43 -37.97
C TYR A 89 19.22 17.45 -36.42
N LEU A 90 18.75 16.34 -35.85
CA LEU A 90 18.48 16.26 -34.41
C LEU A 90 19.76 16.40 -33.58
N LYS A 91 20.87 15.79 -34.03
CA LYS A 91 22.19 15.94 -33.38
C LYS A 91 22.69 17.39 -33.42
N ASN A 92 22.52 18.07 -34.54
CA ASN A 92 22.94 19.47 -34.69
C ASN A 92 22.12 20.39 -33.80
N VAL A 93 20.79 20.23 -33.79
CA VAL A 93 19.89 20.99 -32.91
C VAL A 93 20.20 20.72 -31.44
N PHE A 94 20.37 19.45 -31.06
CA PHE A 94 20.70 19.08 -29.68
C PHE A 94 22.03 19.67 -29.22
N LYS A 95 23.06 19.66 -30.07
CA LYS A 95 24.35 20.29 -29.79
C LYS A 95 24.22 21.81 -29.65
N TYR A 96 23.43 22.45 -30.51
CA TYR A 96 23.20 23.89 -30.48
C TYR A 96 22.45 24.34 -29.22
N LEU A 97 21.41 23.59 -28.83
CA LEU A 97 20.55 23.89 -27.68
C LEU A 97 21.01 23.20 -26.38
N LEU A 98 22.20 22.59 -26.36
CA LEU A 98 22.67 21.76 -25.25
C LEU A 98 22.65 22.51 -23.90
N LEU A 99 22.95 23.82 -23.93
CA LEU A 99 22.98 24.64 -22.71
C LEU A 99 21.61 25.16 -22.30
N THR A 100 20.74 25.50 -23.27
CA THR A 100 19.46 26.16 -23.03
C THR A 100 18.30 25.19 -22.86
N MET A 101 18.33 24.05 -23.57
CA MET A 101 17.27 23.03 -23.64
C MET A 101 15.85 23.58 -23.46
N PRO A 102 15.31 24.26 -24.49
CA PRO A 102 13.96 24.80 -24.44
C PRO A 102 12.90 23.75 -24.12
N SER A 103 11.82 24.18 -23.48
CA SER A 103 10.76 23.28 -23.01
C SER A 103 10.16 22.47 -24.16
N GLU A 104 9.88 23.09 -25.30
CA GLU A 104 9.33 22.44 -26.49
C GLU A 104 10.23 21.30 -26.99
N PHE A 105 11.54 21.53 -26.94
CA PHE A 105 12.52 20.53 -27.36
C PHE A 105 12.69 19.41 -26.33
N ALA A 106 12.70 19.76 -25.05
CA ALA A 106 12.72 18.79 -23.95
C ALA A 106 11.49 17.87 -23.99
N HIS A 107 10.30 18.44 -24.22
CA HIS A 107 9.04 17.70 -24.37
C HIS A 107 9.02 16.83 -25.62
N PHE A 108 9.50 17.34 -26.77
CA PHE A 108 9.66 16.53 -27.98
C PHE A 108 10.58 15.32 -27.76
N LEU A 109 11.52 15.42 -26.82
CA LEU A 109 12.41 14.33 -26.47
C LEU A 109 11.97 13.56 -25.22
N HIS A 110 10.76 13.81 -24.69
CA HIS A 110 10.21 13.20 -23.47
C HIS A 110 11.08 13.36 -22.21
N PHE A 111 11.91 14.41 -22.12
CA PHE A 111 12.66 14.70 -20.88
C PHE A 111 11.72 14.93 -19.70
N ASN A 112 10.56 15.55 -19.92
CA ASN A 112 9.57 15.79 -18.88
C ASN A 112 8.96 14.50 -18.27
N LEU A 113 9.16 13.33 -18.91
CA LEU A 113 8.70 12.05 -18.40
C LEU A 113 9.78 11.25 -17.65
N TYR A 114 11.06 11.46 -17.99
CA TYR A 114 12.15 10.57 -17.56
C TYR A 114 13.33 11.29 -16.92
N ASP A 115 13.45 12.60 -17.11
CA ASP A 115 14.51 13.43 -16.54
C ASP A 115 14.01 14.21 -15.32
N ILE A 116 14.78 14.14 -14.23
CA ILE A 116 14.35 14.72 -12.94
C ILE A 116 14.02 16.21 -13.03
N PHE A 117 14.76 16.97 -13.83
CA PHE A 117 14.65 18.42 -13.82
C PHE A 117 13.36 18.86 -14.52
N PHE A 118 13.15 18.36 -15.74
CA PHE A 118 11.97 18.69 -16.53
C PHE A 118 10.69 18.06 -15.95
N LEU A 119 10.79 16.87 -15.35
CA LEU A 119 9.67 16.26 -14.61
C LEU A 119 9.20 17.16 -13.46
N LEU A 120 10.14 17.70 -12.68
CA LEU A 120 9.80 18.59 -11.57
C LEU A 120 9.23 19.93 -12.03
N GLN A 121 9.70 20.47 -13.16
CA GLN A 121 9.10 21.69 -13.73
C GLN A 121 7.64 21.48 -14.11
N ASP A 122 7.32 20.38 -14.78
CA ASP A 122 5.94 20.03 -15.15
C ASP A 122 5.08 19.78 -13.91
N LEU A 123 5.63 19.09 -12.91
CA LEU A 123 4.94 18.85 -11.65
C LEU A 123 4.67 20.16 -10.89
N ALA A 124 5.65 21.07 -10.81
CA ALA A 124 5.47 22.39 -10.19
C ALA A 124 4.36 23.19 -10.88
N LYS A 125 4.38 23.25 -12.21
CA LYS A 125 3.35 23.92 -13.01
C LYS A 125 1.97 23.33 -12.77
N LYS A 126 1.86 22.00 -12.72
CA LYS A 126 0.59 21.31 -12.45
C LYS A 126 0.07 21.66 -11.06
N LEU A 127 0.93 21.61 -10.04
CA LEU A 127 0.55 21.92 -8.67
C LEU A 127 0.23 23.41 -8.46
N TYR A 128 0.88 24.31 -9.19
CA TYR A 128 0.49 25.73 -9.22
C TYR A 128 -0.93 25.94 -9.76
N LEU A 129 -1.30 25.24 -10.85
CA LEU A 129 -2.60 25.41 -11.50
C LEU A 129 -3.75 24.67 -10.80
N GLU A 130 -3.47 23.51 -10.22
CA GLU A 130 -4.48 22.55 -9.76
C GLU A 130 -4.28 22.10 -8.31
N GLY A 131 -3.22 22.54 -7.62
CA GLY A 131 -2.84 22.05 -6.29
C GLY A 131 -3.94 22.21 -5.24
N ASP A 132 -4.60 23.38 -5.20
CA ASP A 132 -5.70 23.62 -4.28
C ASP A 132 -6.86 22.63 -4.51
N LYS A 133 -7.24 22.42 -5.77
CA LYS A 133 -8.30 21.48 -6.15
C LYS A 133 -7.94 20.04 -5.77
N LEU A 134 -6.67 19.66 -5.95
CA LEU A 134 -6.17 18.34 -5.54
C LEU A 134 -6.18 18.16 -4.02
N LEU A 135 -6.19 19.24 -3.24
CA LEU A 135 -6.24 19.23 -1.77
C LEU A 135 -7.65 19.43 -1.19
N GLU A 136 -8.68 19.66 -2.00
CA GLU A 136 -10.05 19.92 -1.52
C GLU A 136 -10.65 18.71 -0.78
N ASN A 137 -10.38 17.48 -1.25
CA ASN A 137 -10.98 16.25 -0.70
C ASN A 137 -9.91 15.31 -0.13
N GLU A 138 -9.99 15.06 1.19
CA GLU A 138 -9.12 14.16 1.98
C GLU A 138 -7.61 14.49 1.98
N LYS A 139 -7.17 15.47 1.19
CA LYS A 139 -5.76 15.78 0.94
C LYS A 139 -4.98 14.51 0.60
N SER A 140 -5.58 13.64 -0.21
CA SER A 140 -5.00 12.38 -0.66
C SER A 140 -4.31 12.57 -2.01
N HIS A 141 -3.10 12.06 -2.15
CA HIS A 141 -2.38 12.10 -3.42
C HIS A 141 -1.61 10.81 -3.67
N LYS A 142 -1.51 10.44 -4.95
CA LYS A 142 -0.68 9.32 -5.42
C LYS A 142 0.49 9.88 -6.21
N PHE A 143 1.70 9.71 -5.69
CA PHE A 143 2.93 10.02 -6.42
C PHE A 143 3.47 8.75 -7.07
N SER A 144 4.01 8.89 -8.27
CA SER A 144 4.89 7.87 -8.85
C SER A 144 6.23 7.85 -8.09
N ILE A 145 6.89 6.69 -8.07
CA ILE A 145 8.22 6.58 -7.46
C ILE A 145 9.23 7.51 -8.14
N LEU A 146 9.10 7.72 -9.46
CA LEU A 146 9.99 8.64 -10.18
C LEU A 146 9.83 10.09 -9.69
N GLU A 147 8.60 10.56 -9.46
CA GLU A 147 8.36 11.89 -8.88
C GLU A 147 8.93 12.00 -7.46
N LEU A 148 8.67 11.03 -6.59
CA LEU A 148 9.22 11.02 -5.23
C LEU A 148 10.74 11.01 -5.22
N HIS A 149 11.35 10.19 -6.08
CA HIS A 149 12.79 10.16 -6.27
C HIS A 149 13.32 11.50 -6.78
N ALA A 150 12.68 12.10 -7.80
CA ALA A 150 13.08 13.40 -8.34
C ALA A 150 13.02 14.50 -7.26
N ILE A 151 11.95 14.54 -6.47
CA ILE A 151 11.82 15.45 -5.32
C ILE A 151 12.99 15.23 -4.34
N SER A 152 13.31 13.97 -4.03
CA SER A 152 14.40 13.61 -3.10
C SER A 152 15.78 14.01 -3.63
N GLU A 153 16.06 13.79 -4.91
CA GLU A 153 17.30 14.22 -5.55
C GLU A 153 17.42 15.74 -5.58
N ARG A 154 16.31 16.45 -5.78
CA ARG A 154 16.29 17.91 -5.81
C ARG A 154 16.77 18.54 -4.51
N PHE A 155 16.49 17.91 -3.35
CA PHE A 155 17.01 18.34 -2.05
C PHE A 155 18.53 18.20 -1.90
N LYS A 156 19.16 17.30 -2.66
CA LYS A 156 20.61 17.10 -2.63
C LYS A 156 21.36 18.13 -3.47
N MET A 157 20.67 18.84 -4.36
CA MET A 157 21.28 19.79 -5.29
C MET A 157 21.43 21.18 -4.66
N ALA A 158 22.63 21.75 -4.72
CA ALA A 158 22.91 23.11 -4.26
C ALA A 158 22.26 24.14 -5.19
N CYS A 159 21.38 24.97 -4.64
CA CYS A 159 20.62 26.05 -5.31
C CYS A 159 19.65 25.58 -6.41
N PRO A 160 18.56 26.32 -6.67
CA PRO A 160 17.85 26.22 -7.94
C PRO A 160 18.85 26.49 -9.07
N PRO A 161 18.93 25.64 -10.10
CA PRO A 161 19.48 26.07 -11.38
C PRO A 161 18.80 27.40 -11.70
N THR A 162 19.59 28.41 -12.04
CA THR A 162 19.12 29.78 -12.15
C THR A 162 18.14 29.90 -13.32
N GLU A 163 16.89 29.50 -13.09
CA GLU A 163 15.79 29.65 -14.02
C GLU A 163 15.28 31.08 -13.89
N LYS A 164 15.18 31.78 -15.01
CA LYS A 164 14.58 33.10 -15.03
C LYS A 164 13.05 33.01 -15.16
N VAL A 165 12.37 33.66 -14.19
CA VAL A 165 11.23 34.60 -14.29
C VAL A 165 9.78 34.09 -14.15
N ASP A 166 9.43 32.82 -14.36
CA ASP A 166 8.03 32.40 -14.18
C ASP A 166 7.79 31.65 -12.87
N GLN A 167 7.01 32.27 -11.96
CA GLN A 167 6.66 31.72 -10.65
C GLN A 167 5.99 30.36 -10.74
N MET A 168 5.37 30.02 -11.88
CA MET A 168 4.64 28.77 -12.06
C MET A 168 5.51 27.51 -11.99
N PHE A 169 6.81 27.60 -12.29
CA PHE A 169 7.72 26.44 -12.29
C PHE A 169 8.53 26.32 -10.99
N ASP A 170 8.26 27.17 -10.01
CA ASP A 170 8.99 27.15 -8.75
C ASP A 170 8.73 25.85 -7.98
N PHE A 171 9.82 25.22 -7.55
CA PHE A 171 9.81 24.03 -6.71
C PHE A 171 9.07 24.25 -5.38
N SER A 172 8.93 25.50 -4.94
CA SER A 172 8.16 25.87 -3.75
C SER A 172 6.71 25.37 -3.78
N HIS A 173 6.07 25.32 -4.96
CA HIS A 173 4.71 24.77 -5.11
C HIS A 173 4.65 23.28 -4.79
N ILE A 174 5.68 22.53 -5.16
CA ILE A 174 5.78 21.10 -4.86
C ILE A 174 5.95 20.91 -3.35
N LEU A 175 6.82 21.70 -2.72
CA LEU A 175 7.06 21.62 -1.28
C LEU A 175 5.84 21.98 -0.46
N ASP A 176 5.16 23.07 -0.81
CA ASP A 176 3.94 23.49 -0.14
C ASP A 176 2.88 22.38 -0.26
N PHE A 177 2.65 21.87 -1.47
CA PHE A 177 1.74 20.76 -1.70
C PHE A 177 2.09 19.52 -0.85
N CYS A 178 3.34 19.03 -0.94
CA CYS A 178 3.81 17.87 -0.15
C CYS A 178 3.62 18.07 1.36
N SER A 179 3.83 19.30 1.85
CA SER A 179 3.67 19.62 3.27
C SER A 179 2.22 19.58 3.75
N GLN A 180 1.26 19.71 2.83
CA GLN A 180 -0.17 19.72 3.11
C GLN A 180 -0.85 18.37 2.90
N VAL A 181 -0.25 17.45 2.13
CA VAL A 181 -0.76 16.10 1.89
C VAL A 181 -0.95 15.35 3.21
N ARG A 182 -2.13 14.75 3.40
CA ARG A 182 -2.49 13.96 4.60
C ARG A 182 -2.58 12.47 4.34
N SER A 183 -2.91 12.05 3.12
CA SER A 183 -2.90 10.64 2.72
C SER A 183 -2.03 10.46 1.48
N LEU A 184 -1.08 9.54 1.55
CA LEU A 184 -0.12 9.27 0.49
C LEU A 184 -0.21 7.82 0.08
N SER A 185 -0.44 7.58 -1.21
CA SER A 185 -0.36 6.25 -1.80
C SER A 185 0.84 6.15 -2.74
N ILE A 186 1.64 5.09 -2.57
CA ILE A 186 2.84 4.81 -3.35
C ILE A 186 2.72 3.39 -3.88
N GLU A 187 2.88 3.24 -5.20
CA GLU A 187 2.83 1.96 -5.87
C GLU A 187 4.14 1.70 -6.62
N GLY A 188 4.74 0.55 -6.32
CA GLY A 188 5.96 0.06 -6.91
C GLY A 188 5.73 -0.81 -8.13
N SER A 189 6.77 -0.92 -8.94
CA SER A 189 6.79 -1.81 -10.10
C SER A 189 8.21 -2.24 -10.42
N TYR A 190 8.34 -3.50 -10.85
CA TYR A 190 9.56 -4.04 -11.44
C TYR A 190 9.56 -3.98 -12.98
N GLU A 191 8.46 -3.50 -13.57
CA GLU A 191 8.41 -3.23 -15.01
C GLU A 191 9.12 -1.93 -15.35
N LYS A 192 9.63 -1.86 -16.58
CA LYS A 192 10.25 -0.64 -17.10
C LYS A 192 9.21 0.47 -17.19
N LEU A 193 9.57 1.67 -16.75
CA LEU A 193 8.72 2.84 -16.84
C LEU A 193 8.61 3.28 -18.31
N GLY A 194 7.44 3.05 -18.91
CA GLY A 194 7.17 3.43 -20.29
C GLY A 194 8.18 2.81 -21.27
N MET A 195 8.79 3.64 -22.10
CA MET A 195 9.80 3.24 -23.09
C MET A 195 11.23 3.44 -22.60
N SER A 196 11.43 3.64 -21.29
CA SER A 196 12.74 3.83 -20.68
C SER A 196 13.34 2.52 -20.16
N ASN A 197 14.60 2.57 -19.74
CA ASN A 197 15.23 1.51 -18.94
C ASN A 197 15.12 1.76 -17.42
N ILE A 198 14.30 2.71 -16.98
CA ILE A 198 14.10 3.01 -15.55
C ILE A 198 13.18 1.95 -14.95
N ILE A 199 13.60 1.36 -13.83
CA ILE A 199 12.77 0.45 -13.04
C ILE A 199 12.38 1.18 -11.74
N PRO A 200 11.09 1.47 -11.48
CA PRO A 200 10.66 2.22 -10.30
C PRO A 200 11.20 1.65 -8.99
N ASN A 201 11.15 0.33 -8.80
CA ASN A 201 11.63 -0.33 -7.57
C ASN A 201 13.15 -0.36 -7.39
N GLU A 202 13.93 0.22 -8.30
CA GLU A 202 15.38 0.45 -8.12
C GLU A 202 15.71 1.86 -7.63
N LEU A 203 14.69 2.71 -7.49
CA LEU A 203 14.84 4.12 -7.11
C LEU A 203 14.62 4.33 -5.61
N TYR A 204 15.47 5.15 -5.00
CA TYR A 204 15.35 5.52 -3.59
C TYR A 204 14.61 6.85 -3.42
N PHE A 205 13.77 7.00 -2.42
CA PHE A 205 13.09 8.26 -2.15
C PHE A 205 12.89 8.50 -0.66
N ASP A 206 12.72 9.77 -0.31
CA ASP A 206 12.69 10.28 1.05
C ASP A 206 11.30 10.88 1.36
N LEU A 207 10.80 10.62 2.59
CA LEU A 207 9.49 11.10 3.06
C LEU A 207 9.54 12.39 3.89
N ILE A 208 10.70 13.04 4.04
CA ILE A 208 10.92 14.25 4.87
C ILE A 208 10.01 15.43 4.51
N SER A 209 9.53 15.49 3.26
CA SER A 209 8.66 16.58 2.78
C SER A 209 7.22 16.46 3.29
N PHE A 210 6.79 15.28 3.72
CA PHE A 210 5.40 14.97 4.05
C PHE A 210 5.08 15.14 5.53
N LYS A 211 5.33 16.35 6.06
CA LYS A 211 5.26 16.64 7.51
C LYS A 211 3.85 16.52 8.12
N SER A 212 2.80 16.66 7.31
CA SER A 212 1.40 16.57 7.76
C SER A 212 0.76 15.21 7.48
N LEU A 213 1.55 14.21 7.10
CA LEU A 213 1.03 12.92 6.68
C LEU A 213 0.41 12.14 7.85
N ILE A 214 -0.80 11.63 7.63
CA ILE A 214 -1.63 10.90 8.60
C ILE A 214 -1.82 9.46 8.14
N ASP A 215 -1.98 9.22 6.84
CA ASP A 215 -2.20 7.91 6.25
C ASP A 215 -1.15 7.63 5.15
N LEU A 216 -0.46 6.50 5.25
CA LEU A 216 0.54 6.07 4.27
C LEU A 216 0.21 4.67 3.76
N LYS A 217 0.04 4.54 2.46
CA LYS A 217 -0.22 3.27 1.76
C LYS A 217 0.91 2.97 0.78
N VAL A 218 1.62 1.88 1.03
CA VAL A 218 2.73 1.41 0.20
C VAL A 218 2.36 0.05 -0.39
N LEU A 219 2.38 -0.05 -1.71
CA LEU A 219 2.03 -1.27 -2.44
C LEU A 219 3.18 -1.67 -3.36
N GLY A 220 3.75 -2.85 -3.18
CA GLY A 220 4.75 -3.40 -4.10
C GLY A 220 6.09 -2.68 -4.12
N VAL A 221 6.40 -1.86 -3.10
CA VAL A 221 7.67 -1.13 -2.98
C VAL A 221 8.58 -1.85 -2.00
N PRO A 222 9.85 -2.14 -2.33
CA PRO A 222 10.82 -2.66 -1.37
C PRO A 222 11.11 -1.64 -0.25
N MET A 223 11.13 -2.08 1.01
CA MET A 223 11.34 -1.16 2.15
C MET A 223 12.69 -0.44 2.11
N GLY A 224 13.73 -1.09 1.57
CA GLY A 224 15.06 -0.48 1.41
C GLY A 224 15.11 0.73 0.46
N CYS A 225 14.09 0.94 -0.37
CA CYS A 225 13.98 2.10 -1.25
C CYS A 225 13.49 3.37 -0.51
N ILE A 226 12.82 3.21 0.63
CA ILE A 226 12.20 4.31 1.37
C ILE A 226 13.20 4.84 2.40
N GLN A 227 13.27 6.17 2.58
CA GLN A 227 14.16 6.83 3.53
C GLN A 227 13.42 7.89 4.36
N SER A 228 13.99 8.21 5.52
CA SER A 228 13.52 9.22 6.48
C SER A 228 12.08 9.00 6.97
N VAL A 229 11.65 7.75 7.07
CA VAL A 229 10.35 7.32 7.62
C VAL A 229 10.11 7.85 9.04
N GLY A 230 11.18 8.03 9.81
CA GLY A 230 11.19 8.54 11.17
C GLY A 230 10.68 9.96 11.31
N SER A 231 10.67 10.75 10.24
CA SER A 231 10.04 12.07 10.21
C SER A 231 8.52 12.02 10.41
N LEU A 232 7.90 10.86 10.16
CA LEU A 232 6.46 10.65 10.22
C LEU A 232 5.96 10.19 11.60
N ARG A 233 6.85 9.88 12.55
CA ARG A 233 6.50 9.30 13.86
C ARG A 233 5.56 10.16 14.71
N GLU A 234 5.59 11.47 14.50
CA GLU A 234 4.78 12.45 15.23
C GLU A 234 3.40 12.71 14.58
N SER A 235 3.20 12.29 13.32
CA SER A 235 2.02 12.64 12.52
C SER A 235 1.21 11.44 12.06
N LEU A 236 1.87 10.32 11.71
CA LEU A 236 1.24 9.16 11.10
C LEU A 236 0.31 8.43 12.07
N VAL A 237 -0.91 8.15 11.60
CA VAL A 237 -1.97 7.45 12.35
C VAL A 237 -2.26 6.08 11.73
N SER A 238 -2.18 5.97 10.41
CA SER A 238 -2.45 4.76 9.64
C SER A 238 -1.28 4.44 8.72
N LEU A 239 -0.83 3.17 8.77
CA LEU A 239 0.20 2.62 7.89
C LEU A 239 -0.31 1.34 7.25
N SER A 240 -0.25 1.27 5.92
CA SER A 240 -0.58 0.10 5.12
C SER A 240 0.60 -0.25 4.22
N VAL A 241 1.14 -1.46 4.34
CA VAL A 241 2.24 -1.94 3.51
C VAL A 241 1.87 -3.33 2.96
N HIS A 242 1.77 -3.45 1.65
CA HIS A 242 1.31 -4.66 0.98
C HIS A 242 2.29 -5.08 -0.12
N ILE A 243 2.47 -6.40 -0.29
CA ILE A 243 3.25 -6.99 -1.39
C ILE A 243 4.69 -6.43 -1.44
N ALA A 244 5.22 -6.01 -0.31
CA ALA A 244 6.55 -5.42 -0.20
C ALA A 244 7.62 -6.46 0.16
N SER A 245 7.22 -7.73 0.28
CA SER A 245 8.06 -8.85 0.72
C SER A 245 8.67 -8.65 2.12
N VAL A 246 8.03 -7.84 2.96
CA VAL A 246 8.46 -7.59 4.35
C VAL A 246 8.50 -8.92 5.11
N MET A 247 9.61 -9.17 5.80
CA MET A 247 9.78 -10.34 6.67
C MET A 247 9.63 -9.94 8.15
N THR A 248 10.00 -8.71 8.51
CA THR A 248 9.98 -8.23 9.90
C THR A 248 9.44 -6.79 10.02
N LEU A 249 8.84 -6.44 11.16
CA LEU A 249 8.31 -5.08 11.38
C LEU A 249 9.43 -4.02 11.45
N ASN A 250 10.62 -4.43 11.89
CA ASN A 250 11.82 -3.58 11.90
C ASN A 250 12.13 -2.97 10.52
N GLU A 251 11.85 -3.69 9.43
CA GLU A 251 12.18 -3.24 8.07
C GLU A 251 11.49 -1.93 7.69
N PHE A 252 10.36 -1.58 8.30
CA PHE A 252 9.73 -0.27 8.09
C PHE A 252 9.86 0.64 9.32
N LEU A 253 9.56 0.13 10.52
CA LEU A 253 9.48 0.97 11.72
C LEU A 253 10.85 1.56 12.12
N LEU A 254 11.95 0.95 11.68
CA LEU A 254 13.33 1.34 12.01
C LEU A 254 14.22 1.64 10.81
N VAL A 255 13.69 1.81 9.59
CA VAL A 255 14.46 2.06 8.34
C VAL A 255 15.65 3.01 8.54
N ASP A 256 15.42 4.15 9.18
CA ASP A 256 16.45 5.21 9.31
C ASP A 256 17.44 5.00 10.45
N VAL A 257 17.25 3.93 11.23
CA VAL A 257 17.92 3.72 12.51
C VAL A 257 18.54 2.31 12.60
N LEU A 258 18.51 1.54 11.50
CA LEU A 258 19.10 0.20 11.41
C LEU A 258 20.59 0.14 11.79
N HIS A 259 21.30 1.27 11.75
CA HIS A 259 22.72 1.39 12.10
C HIS A 259 23.00 1.72 13.58
N LYS A 260 21.98 1.89 14.43
CA LYS A 260 22.16 2.19 15.86
C LYS A 260 21.87 0.98 16.73
N ASP A 261 22.54 0.89 17.88
CA ASP A 261 22.38 -0.22 18.83
C ASP A 261 20.95 -0.32 19.37
N GLN A 262 20.32 -1.49 19.15
CA GLN A 262 18.91 -1.78 19.49
C GLN A 262 18.55 -1.48 20.96
N SER A 263 19.51 -1.66 21.88
CA SER A 263 19.32 -1.43 23.32
C SER A 263 19.07 0.04 23.71
N SER A 264 19.43 1.00 22.84
CA SER A 264 19.26 2.44 23.08
C SER A 264 18.03 3.06 22.40
N LEU A 265 17.33 2.29 21.56
CA LEU A 265 16.31 2.81 20.65
C LEU A 265 14.88 2.78 21.20
N ALA A 266 14.59 1.89 22.16
CA ALA A 266 13.23 1.67 22.66
C ALA A 266 12.59 2.94 23.25
N ASP A 267 13.39 3.81 23.88
CA ASP A 267 12.90 5.05 24.50
C ASP A 267 12.97 6.28 23.55
N THR A 268 13.71 6.18 22.45
CA THR A 268 13.93 7.30 21.51
C THR A 268 13.14 7.18 20.21
N VAL A 269 12.66 5.98 19.88
CA VAL A 269 11.98 5.68 18.61
C VAL A 269 10.56 5.21 18.89
N ILE A 270 9.64 6.15 19.13
CA ILE A 270 8.23 5.83 19.41
C ILE A 270 7.34 6.49 18.36
N TRP A 271 6.42 5.70 17.80
CA TRP A 271 5.35 6.17 16.93
C TRP A 271 4.17 6.65 17.79
N LYS A 272 4.10 7.96 18.03
CA LYS A 272 3.23 8.52 19.08
C LYS A 272 1.74 8.49 18.73
N LYS A 273 1.41 8.48 17.44
CA LYS A 273 0.04 8.59 16.94
C LYS A 273 -0.44 7.39 16.13
N LEU A 274 0.42 6.41 15.87
CA LEU A 274 0.08 5.28 15.00
C LEU A 274 -0.91 4.35 15.72
N THR A 275 -2.13 4.28 15.21
CA THR A 275 -3.22 3.47 15.77
C THR A 275 -3.62 2.31 14.87
N VAL A 276 -3.34 2.39 13.58
CA VAL A 276 -3.67 1.36 12.60
C VAL A 276 -2.41 0.94 11.84
N ILE A 277 -2.13 -0.37 11.88
CA ILE A 277 -1.08 -0.99 11.07
C ILE A 277 -1.70 -2.12 10.26
N ASN A 278 -1.40 -2.13 8.97
CA ASN A 278 -1.77 -3.18 8.05
C ASN A 278 -0.55 -3.64 7.25
N PHE A 279 -0.03 -4.82 7.58
CA PHE A 279 1.04 -5.50 6.86
C PHE A 279 0.51 -6.74 6.13
N ALA A 280 -0.74 -6.72 5.69
CA ALA A 280 -1.32 -7.87 4.99
C ALA A 280 -0.60 -8.18 3.67
N SER A 281 -0.58 -9.46 3.29
CA SER A 281 0.02 -9.94 2.04
C SER A 281 1.52 -9.65 1.93
N ASN A 282 2.27 -9.98 2.97
CA ASN A 282 3.73 -9.95 2.99
C ASN A 282 4.30 -11.34 3.31
N ASN A 283 5.56 -11.41 3.72
CA ASN A 283 6.28 -12.64 4.03
C ASN A 283 6.62 -12.75 5.52
N ILE A 284 5.87 -12.07 6.40
CA ILE A 284 6.18 -12.02 7.83
C ILE A 284 5.99 -13.41 8.43
N ASP A 285 7.06 -13.96 9.00
CA ASP A 285 7.05 -15.25 9.70
C ASP A 285 7.17 -15.09 11.21
N ASN A 286 7.64 -13.94 11.70
CA ASN A 286 7.69 -13.59 13.11
C ASN A 286 7.43 -12.09 13.35
N VAL A 287 6.66 -11.78 14.40
CA VAL A 287 6.49 -10.41 14.93
C VAL A 287 7.64 -10.12 15.89
N ASP A 288 8.57 -9.28 15.47
CA ASP A 288 9.74 -8.92 16.27
C ASP A 288 9.45 -7.91 17.39
N TRP A 289 10.49 -7.52 18.12
CA TRP A 289 10.41 -6.57 19.23
C TRP A 289 9.94 -5.16 18.81
N ALA A 290 9.97 -4.81 17.52
CA ALA A 290 9.63 -3.48 17.01
C ALA A 290 8.16 -3.13 17.24
N ILE A 291 7.32 -4.14 17.50
CA ILE A 291 5.92 -3.92 17.90
C ILE A 291 5.80 -3.06 19.16
N ARG A 292 6.83 -3.02 20.02
CA ARG A 292 6.88 -2.15 21.21
C ARG A 292 6.97 -0.66 20.88
N LEU A 293 7.39 -0.31 19.66
CA LEU A 293 7.57 1.07 19.21
C LEU A 293 6.24 1.76 18.87
N VAL A 294 5.12 1.01 18.87
CA VAL A 294 3.78 1.47 18.50
C VAL A 294 2.77 1.26 19.65
N PRO A 295 3.02 1.84 20.84
CA PRO A 295 2.25 1.53 22.06
C PRO A 295 0.77 1.97 22.00
N LYS A 296 0.40 2.82 21.04
CA LYS A 296 -0.97 3.33 20.82
C LYS A 296 -1.75 2.55 19.74
N LEU A 297 -1.23 1.41 19.31
CA LEU A 297 -1.86 0.60 18.28
C LEU A 297 -3.21 0.05 18.76
N GLN A 298 -4.25 0.27 17.96
CA GLN A 298 -5.62 -0.17 18.20
C GLN A 298 -6.05 -1.29 17.23
N GLN A 299 -5.51 -1.27 16.02
CA GLN A 299 -5.80 -2.25 14.98
C GLN A 299 -4.50 -2.75 14.34
N LEU A 300 -4.34 -4.07 14.34
CA LEU A 300 -3.21 -4.75 13.72
C LEU A 300 -3.71 -5.78 12.72
N ASN A 301 -3.38 -5.60 11.45
CA ASN A 301 -3.65 -6.56 10.41
C ASN A 301 -2.35 -7.18 9.89
N LEU A 302 -2.22 -8.48 10.08
CA LEU A 302 -1.11 -9.33 9.64
C LEU A 302 -1.62 -10.48 8.77
N SER A 303 -2.76 -10.32 8.10
CA SER A 303 -3.34 -11.38 7.27
C SER A 303 -2.48 -11.74 6.06
N SER A 304 -2.65 -12.94 5.53
CA SER A 304 -1.90 -13.41 4.34
C SER A 304 -0.38 -13.32 4.52
N ASN A 305 0.12 -13.79 5.66
CA ASN A 305 1.54 -13.87 5.98
C ASN A 305 1.93 -15.34 6.25
N LYS A 306 3.07 -15.58 6.91
CA LYS A 306 3.61 -16.93 7.19
C LYS A 306 3.70 -17.21 8.69
N LEU A 307 2.94 -16.50 9.52
CA LEU A 307 2.98 -16.64 10.97
C LEU A 307 2.50 -18.04 11.40
N THR A 308 3.30 -18.70 12.24
CA THR A 308 2.95 -20.00 12.85
C THR A 308 2.64 -19.87 14.34
N GLU A 309 3.17 -18.83 14.98
CA GLU A 309 3.01 -18.57 16.41
C GLU A 309 2.81 -17.08 16.67
N LEU A 310 2.18 -16.78 17.81
CA LEU A 310 1.94 -15.42 18.24
C LEU A 310 3.09 -14.96 19.14
N CYS A 311 3.70 -13.82 18.81
CA CYS A 311 4.65 -13.15 19.68
C CYS A 311 3.94 -12.51 20.88
N ASP A 312 4.69 -12.21 21.94
CA ASP A 312 4.17 -11.46 23.07
C ASP A 312 3.89 -10.01 22.67
N ILE A 313 2.61 -9.69 22.49
CA ILE A 313 2.09 -8.37 22.17
C ILE A 313 1.37 -7.73 23.37
N SER A 314 1.61 -8.24 24.58
CA SER A 314 1.00 -7.73 25.82
C SER A 314 1.33 -6.26 26.12
N CYS A 315 2.38 -5.72 25.50
CA CYS A 315 2.72 -4.30 25.56
C CYS A 315 1.72 -3.38 24.84
N LEU A 316 0.87 -3.92 23.96
CA LEU A 316 -0.14 -3.16 23.22
C LEU A 316 -1.46 -3.08 23.99
N HIS A 317 -1.51 -2.24 25.02
CA HIS A 317 -2.66 -2.14 25.90
C HIS A 317 -3.94 -1.61 25.22
N ASP A 318 -3.77 -0.81 24.17
CA ASP A 318 -4.88 -0.17 23.44
C ASP A 318 -5.37 -1.05 22.25
N LEU A 319 -4.77 -2.22 21.99
CA LEU A 319 -5.09 -3.08 20.85
C LEU A 319 -6.43 -3.78 21.04
N GLN A 320 -7.36 -3.53 20.12
CA GLN A 320 -8.73 -4.08 20.15
C GLN A 320 -9.02 -5.02 18.99
N VAL A 321 -8.43 -4.79 17.81
CA VAL A 321 -8.69 -5.56 16.60
C VAL A 321 -7.41 -6.20 16.10
N LEU A 322 -7.42 -7.52 15.96
CA LEU A 322 -6.30 -8.31 15.48
C LEU A 322 -6.75 -9.22 14.33
N ASN A 323 -6.22 -8.97 13.13
CA ASN A 323 -6.44 -9.83 11.99
C ASN A 323 -5.19 -10.68 11.70
N LEU A 324 -5.34 -11.99 11.81
CA LEU A 324 -4.34 -13.02 11.58
C LEU A 324 -4.83 -14.06 10.56
N SER A 325 -5.84 -13.73 9.76
CA SER A 325 -6.37 -14.62 8.74
C SER A 325 -5.34 -15.02 7.70
N MET A 326 -5.53 -16.16 7.04
CA MET A 326 -4.64 -16.66 5.98
C MET A 326 -3.17 -16.76 6.42
N ASN A 327 -2.93 -17.29 7.63
CA ASN A 327 -1.60 -17.59 8.15
C ASN A 327 -1.43 -19.12 8.32
N ARG A 328 -0.56 -19.57 9.21
CA ARG A 328 -0.24 -20.99 9.45
C ARG A 328 -0.41 -21.39 10.92
N PHE A 329 -1.30 -20.71 11.65
CA PHE A 329 -1.58 -21.03 13.04
C PHE A 329 -2.23 -22.41 13.16
N SER A 330 -1.72 -23.25 14.06
CA SER A 330 -2.29 -24.57 14.38
C SER A 330 -2.66 -24.71 15.85
N MET A 331 -1.83 -24.16 16.75
CA MET A 331 -2.05 -24.18 18.19
C MET A 331 -2.06 -22.75 18.74
N CYS A 332 -3.08 -22.42 19.55
CA CYS A 332 -3.25 -21.10 20.15
C CYS A 332 -3.01 -21.10 21.67
N LEU A 333 -2.11 -21.96 22.17
CA LEU A 333 -1.88 -22.11 23.61
C LEU A 333 -1.33 -20.83 24.27
N ASN A 334 -1.83 -20.52 25.47
CA ASN A 334 -1.40 -19.41 26.30
C ASN A 334 -1.55 -18.01 25.68
N TRP A 335 -2.44 -17.84 24.69
CA TRP A 335 -2.67 -16.53 24.08
C TRP A 335 -3.15 -15.47 25.07
N HIS A 336 -3.95 -15.85 26.06
CA HIS A 336 -4.36 -14.98 27.16
C HIS A 336 -3.21 -14.35 27.96
N ALA A 337 -2.00 -14.92 27.90
CA ALA A 337 -0.81 -14.34 28.53
C ALA A 337 0.01 -13.46 27.56
N LYS A 338 -0.22 -13.59 26.25
CA LYS A 338 0.51 -12.90 25.18
C LYS A 338 -0.26 -11.74 24.56
N ILE A 339 -1.58 -11.70 24.73
CA ILE A 339 -2.44 -10.67 24.15
C ILE A 339 -3.09 -9.84 25.24
N GLY A 340 -3.30 -8.55 24.95
CA GLY A 340 -4.03 -7.63 25.80
C GLY A 340 -5.55 -7.83 25.74
N ASN A 341 -6.31 -6.76 26.00
CA ASN A 341 -7.78 -6.77 25.98
C ASN A 341 -8.35 -6.72 24.55
N ILE A 342 -8.09 -7.76 23.77
CA ILE A 342 -8.57 -7.85 22.39
C ILE A 342 -10.07 -8.11 22.36
N VAL A 343 -10.77 -7.37 21.50
CA VAL A 343 -12.22 -7.41 21.30
C VAL A 343 -12.58 -8.25 20.07
N LYS A 344 -11.79 -8.14 18.99
CA LYS A 344 -12.05 -8.83 17.72
C LYS A 344 -10.80 -9.55 17.22
N ILE A 345 -10.94 -10.85 16.96
CA ILE A 345 -9.89 -11.68 16.38
C ILE A 345 -10.43 -12.35 15.11
N ASP A 346 -9.70 -12.17 14.01
CA ASP A 346 -9.91 -12.91 12.77
C ASP A 346 -8.76 -13.90 12.58
N LEU A 347 -9.08 -15.19 12.64
CA LEU A 347 -8.18 -16.33 12.44
C LEU A 347 -8.68 -17.23 11.30
N SER A 348 -9.51 -16.70 10.41
CA SER A 348 -10.01 -17.46 9.27
C SER A 348 -8.87 -17.96 8.37
N GLN A 349 -9.09 -19.10 7.69
CA GLN A 349 -8.11 -19.70 6.77
C GLN A 349 -6.74 -19.99 7.43
N ASN A 350 -6.77 -20.59 8.63
CA ASN A 350 -5.59 -21.11 9.31
C ASN A 350 -5.68 -22.66 9.39
N LYS A 351 -4.94 -23.28 10.32
CA LYS A 351 -4.92 -24.73 10.55
C LYS A 351 -5.29 -25.07 12.00
N ILE A 352 -6.15 -24.26 12.63
CA ILE A 352 -6.51 -24.40 14.03
C ILE A 352 -7.41 -25.62 14.21
N GLU A 353 -7.05 -26.49 15.16
CA GLU A 353 -7.81 -27.69 15.49
C GLU A 353 -8.56 -27.55 16.82
N SER A 354 -8.04 -26.74 17.76
CA SER A 354 -8.59 -26.60 19.11
C SER A 354 -8.80 -25.15 19.55
N LEU A 355 -9.88 -24.94 20.31
CA LEU A 355 -10.30 -23.65 20.86
C LEU A 355 -9.80 -23.42 22.30
N GLN A 356 -9.10 -24.38 22.91
CA GLN A 356 -8.61 -24.30 24.29
C GLN A 356 -7.85 -23.00 24.60
N GLY A 357 -7.10 -22.50 23.61
CA GLY A 357 -6.29 -21.28 23.69
C GLY A 357 -7.08 -20.00 24.00
N PHE A 358 -8.38 -19.97 23.66
CA PHE A 358 -9.22 -18.78 23.76
C PHE A 358 -10.05 -18.71 25.07
N SER A 359 -10.02 -19.76 25.89
CA SER A 359 -10.87 -19.93 27.08
C SER A 359 -10.79 -18.83 28.14
N LYS A 360 -9.75 -17.99 28.10
CA LYS A 360 -9.52 -16.90 29.07
C LYS A 360 -9.55 -15.51 28.44
N LEU A 361 -10.03 -15.37 27.20
CA LEU A 361 -10.14 -14.09 26.51
C LEU A 361 -11.47 -13.42 26.84
N TYR A 362 -11.63 -12.97 28.07
CA TYR A 362 -12.92 -12.51 28.60
C TYR A 362 -13.51 -11.29 27.90
N SER A 363 -12.68 -10.46 27.27
CA SER A 363 -13.09 -9.26 26.53
C SER A 363 -13.43 -9.52 25.06
N LEU A 364 -13.29 -10.77 24.59
CA LEU A 364 -13.50 -11.13 23.19
C LEU A 364 -14.99 -11.09 22.84
N GLU A 365 -15.36 -10.25 21.89
CA GLU A 365 -16.72 -10.11 21.36
C GLU A 365 -16.92 -10.85 20.04
N SER A 366 -15.87 -10.93 19.23
CA SER A 366 -15.92 -11.44 17.86
C SER A 366 -14.74 -12.37 17.58
N LEU A 367 -15.03 -13.61 17.21
CA LEU A 367 -14.04 -14.62 16.87
C LEU A 367 -14.38 -15.28 15.52
N ASP A 368 -13.57 -14.99 14.50
CA ASP A 368 -13.67 -15.66 13.21
C ASP A 368 -12.66 -16.81 13.13
N LEU A 369 -13.17 -18.03 13.01
CA LEU A 369 -12.42 -19.27 12.82
C LEU A 369 -12.84 -20.00 11.54
N GLY A 370 -13.44 -19.29 10.57
CA GLY A 370 -13.85 -19.88 9.29
C GLY A 370 -12.68 -20.54 8.54
N CYS A 371 -12.94 -21.60 7.78
CA CYS A 371 -11.91 -22.34 7.02
C CYS A 371 -10.71 -22.80 7.88
N ASN A 372 -10.96 -23.43 9.03
CA ASN A 372 -9.95 -24.08 9.87
C ASN A 372 -10.15 -25.61 9.90
N LEU A 373 -9.57 -26.31 10.88
CA LEU A 373 -9.58 -27.77 11.01
C LEU A 373 -10.32 -28.24 12.28
N ILE A 374 -11.30 -27.47 12.75
CA ILE A 374 -12.09 -27.81 13.95
C ILE A 374 -13.09 -28.91 13.59
N ASP A 375 -12.92 -30.10 14.19
CA ASP A 375 -13.74 -31.28 13.86
C ASP A 375 -14.82 -31.59 14.90
N ASP A 376 -14.56 -31.28 16.17
CA ASP A 376 -15.47 -31.58 17.28
C ASP A 376 -16.24 -30.33 17.74
N VAL A 377 -17.54 -30.50 18.00
CA VAL A 377 -18.39 -29.49 18.63
C VAL A 377 -17.99 -29.28 20.10
N GLU A 378 -17.40 -30.27 20.75
CA GLU A 378 -16.94 -30.16 22.15
C GLU A 378 -15.88 -29.06 22.34
N GLU A 379 -15.14 -28.68 21.28
CA GLU A 379 -14.20 -27.56 21.32
C GLU A 379 -14.87 -26.23 21.70
N VAL A 380 -16.16 -26.07 21.40
CA VAL A 380 -16.92 -24.86 21.77
C VAL A 380 -17.06 -24.71 23.29
N GLN A 381 -16.94 -25.80 24.06
CA GLN A 381 -16.97 -25.76 25.53
C GLN A 381 -15.86 -24.87 26.12
N TYR A 382 -14.75 -24.69 25.40
CA TYR A 382 -13.68 -23.80 25.83
C TYR A 382 -14.07 -22.33 25.78
N ILE A 383 -14.96 -21.93 24.88
CA ILE A 383 -15.34 -20.52 24.66
C ILE A 383 -16.77 -20.19 25.10
N CYS A 384 -17.59 -21.19 25.45
CA CYS A 384 -19.00 -20.98 25.77
C CYS A 384 -19.25 -20.07 26.98
N ASN A 385 -18.28 -20.00 27.90
CA ASN A 385 -18.34 -19.18 29.12
C ASN A 385 -17.74 -17.78 28.95
N LEU A 386 -17.25 -17.40 27.76
CA LEU A 386 -16.68 -16.07 27.51
C LEU A 386 -17.79 -15.01 27.53
N PRO A 387 -17.84 -14.11 28.52
CA PRO A 387 -19.03 -13.32 28.82
C PRO A 387 -19.40 -12.30 27.74
N CYS A 388 -18.41 -11.83 26.97
CA CYS A 388 -18.60 -10.82 25.92
C CYS A 388 -18.77 -11.41 24.52
N LEU A 389 -18.56 -12.71 24.32
CA LEU A 389 -18.58 -13.29 22.99
C LEU A 389 -19.99 -13.24 22.41
N GLU A 390 -20.15 -12.57 21.27
CA GLU A 390 -21.42 -12.40 20.56
C GLU A 390 -21.36 -12.99 19.14
N TYR A 391 -20.21 -12.90 18.46
CA TYR A 391 -20.06 -13.34 17.07
C TYR A 391 -19.03 -14.47 16.97
N LEU A 392 -19.46 -15.58 16.38
CA LEU A 392 -18.62 -16.76 16.14
C LEU A 392 -18.81 -17.23 14.70
N TRP A 393 -17.72 -17.41 13.98
CA TRP A 393 -17.73 -18.05 12.67
C TRP A 393 -16.93 -19.35 12.71
N LEU A 394 -17.57 -20.45 12.33
CA LEU A 394 -16.92 -21.75 12.12
C LEU A 394 -17.25 -22.34 10.74
N THR A 395 -17.82 -21.55 9.83
CA THR A 395 -18.03 -21.94 8.42
C THR A 395 -16.80 -22.64 7.83
N ALA A 396 -17.03 -23.63 6.97
CA ALA A 396 -15.97 -24.38 6.29
C ALA A 396 -14.92 -25.04 7.21
N ASN A 397 -15.31 -25.38 8.44
CA ASN A 397 -14.61 -26.35 9.28
C ASN A 397 -15.25 -27.76 9.14
N PRO A 398 -14.52 -28.85 9.43
CA PRO A 398 -15.10 -30.19 9.45
C PRO A 398 -16.36 -30.30 10.34
N VAL A 399 -16.38 -29.65 11.51
CA VAL A 399 -17.52 -29.59 12.43
C VAL A 399 -18.81 -29.06 11.76
N ALA A 400 -18.66 -28.10 10.83
CA ALA A 400 -19.76 -27.48 10.11
C ALA A 400 -20.42 -28.41 9.08
N SER A 401 -19.78 -29.53 8.75
CA SER A 401 -20.34 -30.57 7.87
C SER A 401 -21.30 -31.51 8.61
N SER A 402 -21.33 -31.46 9.95
CA SER A 402 -22.18 -32.34 10.75
C SER A 402 -23.67 -31.95 10.66
N ILE A 403 -24.54 -32.96 10.67
CA ILE A 403 -25.99 -32.74 10.73
C ILE A 403 -26.32 -32.06 12.06
N ASP A 404 -27.18 -31.05 12.00
CA ASP A 404 -27.59 -30.19 13.12
C ASP A 404 -26.43 -29.42 13.78
N TYR A 405 -25.32 -29.23 13.07
CA TYR A 405 -24.13 -28.50 13.52
C TYR A 405 -24.48 -27.22 14.29
N ARG A 406 -25.30 -26.33 13.70
CA ARG A 406 -25.68 -25.05 14.31
C ARG A 406 -26.35 -25.25 15.67
N VAL A 407 -27.34 -26.14 15.74
CA VAL A 407 -28.09 -26.42 16.97
C VAL A 407 -27.16 -26.99 18.05
N LYS A 408 -26.25 -27.90 17.68
CA LYS A 408 -25.29 -28.51 18.62
C LYS A 408 -24.28 -27.49 19.17
N VAL A 409 -23.82 -26.55 18.34
CA VAL A 409 -22.93 -25.46 18.76
C VAL A 409 -23.68 -24.49 19.67
N ILE A 410 -24.87 -24.05 19.27
CA ILE A 410 -25.71 -23.14 20.06
C ILE A 410 -25.99 -23.74 21.44
N GLU A 411 -26.35 -25.02 21.52
CA GLU A 411 -26.61 -25.73 22.78
C GLU A 411 -25.44 -25.64 23.78
N GLN A 412 -24.19 -25.55 23.33
CA GLN A 412 -23.03 -25.40 24.23
C GLN A 412 -23.03 -24.06 25.00
N PHE A 413 -23.72 -23.03 24.51
CA PHE A 413 -23.76 -21.70 25.12
C PHE A 413 -24.80 -21.55 26.24
N ASN A 414 -25.53 -22.61 26.58
CA ASN A 414 -26.42 -22.67 27.75
C ASN A 414 -27.39 -21.46 27.83
N ALA A 415 -27.36 -20.69 28.92
CA ALA A 415 -28.26 -19.54 29.09
C ALA A 415 -28.09 -18.45 28.01
N ARG A 416 -26.94 -18.42 27.32
CA ARG A 416 -26.57 -17.40 26.33
C ARG A 416 -26.84 -17.81 24.88
N MET A 417 -27.57 -18.92 24.66
CA MET A 417 -27.93 -19.43 23.33
C MET A 417 -28.52 -18.36 22.38
N SER A 418 -29.29 -17.39 22.91
CA SER A 418 -29.93 -16.33 22.12
C SER A 418 -29.02 -15.13 21.83
N GLU A 419 -27.89 -15.00 22.53
CA GLU A 419 -26.96 -13.88 22.38
C GLU A 419 -26.00 -14.11 21.21
N ILE A 420 -25.69 -15.37 20.91
CA ILE A 420 -24.71 -15.75 19.90
C ILE A 420 -25.26 -15.62 18.47
N CYS A 421 -24.52 -14.90 17.65
CA CYS A 421 -24.63 -14.87 16.20
C CYS A 421 -23.60 -15.86 15.61
N LEU A 422 -24.09 -16.98 15.09
CA LEU A 422 -23.26 -18.03 14.51
C LEU A 422 -23.29 -17.92 12.98
N ASP A 423 -22.12 -17.81 12.36
CA ASP A 423 -21.96 -17.79 10.90
C ASP A 423 -22.80 -16.69 10.20
N ASN A 424 -22.81 -15.49 10.77
CA ASN A 424 -23.62 -14.31 10.37
C ASN A 424 -25.13 -14.40 10.64
N GLU A 425 -25.62 -15.45 11.29
CA GLU A 425 -27.04 -15.62 11.58
C GLU A 425 -27.30 -15.87 13.07
N LYS A 426 -28.20 -15.09 13.67
CA LYS A 426 -28.74 -15.39 15.00
C LYS A 426 -29.56 -16.68 14.96
N ALA A 427 -29.57 -17.40 16.08
CA ALA A 427 -30.38 -18.60 16.23
C ALA A 427 -31.88 -18.29 16.00
N SER A 428 -32.51 -19.06 15.12
CA SER A 428 -33.97 -19.01 14.94
C SER A 428 -34.69 -19.62 16.15
N GLU A 429 -35.96 -19.28 16.38
CA GLU A 429 -36.75 -19.87 17.48
C GLU A 429 -36.77 -21.40 17.43
N LYS A 430 -36.86 -21.99 16.23
CA LYS A 430 -36.83 -23.44 16.03
C LYS A 430 -35.51 -24.07 16.47
N GLU A 431 -34.39 -23.43 16.15
CA GLU A 431 -33.06 -23.90 16.58
C GLU A 431 -32.92 -23.79 18.09
N LEU A 432 -33.37 -22.68 18.69
CA LEU A 432 -33.35 -22.47 20.14
C LEU A 432 -34.20 -23.50 20.89
N ASP A 433 -35.40 -23.81 20.41
CA ASP A 433 -36.27 -24.82 21.03
C ASP A 433 -35.63 -26.21 20.96
N THR A 434 -35.05 -26.55 19.80
CA THR A 434 -34.34 -27.82 19.63
C THR A 434 -33.11 -27.89 20.54
N ALA A 435 -32.33 -26.81 20.64
CA ALA A 435 -31.17 -26.71 21.50
C ALA A 435 -31.54 -26.87 22.98
N ARG A 436 -32.63 -26.25 23.45
CA ARG A 436 -33.14 -26.41 24.83
C ARG A 436 -33.53 -27.85 25.14
N VAL A 437 -34.16 -28.54 24.20
CA VAL A 437 -34.51 -29.97 24.36
C VAL A 437 -33.25 -30.83 24.45
N LEU A 438 -32.27 -30.60 23.57
CA LEU A 438 -30.99 -31.31 23.60
C LEU A 438 -30.23 -31.06 24.91
N GLN A 439 -30.19 -29.81 25.37
CA GLN A 439 -29.57 -29.42 26.63
C GLN A 439 -30.22 -30.14 27.81
N ALA A 440 -31.55 -30.19 27.86
CA ALA A 440 -32.26 -30.90 28.91
C ALA A 440 -32.01 -32.40 28.91
N LEU A 441 -31.97 -33.03 27.72
CA LEU A 441 -31.63 -34.44 27.57
C LEU A 441 -30.19 -34.73 28.02
N ARG A 442 -29.24 -33.83 27.73
CA ARG A 442 -27.86 -33.92 28.20
C ARG A 442 -27.78 -33.82 29.73
N ILE A 443 -28.44 -32.83 30.34
CA ILE A 443 -28.49 -32.64 31.80
C ILE A 443 -29.07 -33.89 32.50
N VAL A 444 -30.15 -34.47 31.96
CA VAL A 444 -30.76 -35.70 32.48
C VAL A 444 -29.81 -36.89 32.36
N LYS A 445 -29.08 -37.03 31.24
CA LYS A 445 -28.05 -38.07 31.05
C LYS A 445 -26.88 -37.92 32.03
N GLU A 446 -26.53 -36.71 32.42
CA GLU A 446 -25.51 -36.43 33.44
C GLU A 446 -25.99 -36.64 34.89
N GLY A 447 -27.26 -37.06 35.10
CA GLY A 447 -27.82 -37.30 36.42
C GLY A 447 -28.17 -36.04 37.22
N LYS A 448 -28.25 -34.88 36.55
CA LYS A 448 -28.69 -33.61 37.15
C LYS A 448 -30.17 -33.36 36.82
N THR A 449 -30.90 -32.67 37.71
CA THR A 449 -32.29 -32.27 37.45
C THR A 449 -32.32 -31.02 36.57
N PRO A 450 -32.98 -31.02 35.40
CA PRO A 450 -33.10 -29.83 34.58
C PRO A 450 -34.01 -28.80 35.25
N SER A 451 -33.49 -27.59 35.50
CA SER A 451 -34.27 -26.48 36.07
C SER A 451 -35.08 -25.81 34.96
N PHE A 452 -36.27 -26.34 34.68
CA PHE A 452 -37.24 -25.64 33.85
C PHE A 452 -38.01 -24.65 34.73
N LEU A 453 -37.92 -23.36 34.38
CA LEU A 453 -38.71 -22.22 34.92
C LEU A 453 -38.20 -21.58 36.24
N GLN A 454 -37.38 -20.54 36.11
CA GLN A 454 -37.52 -19.34 36.93
C GLN A 454 -37.76 -18.15 36.01
N ASN A 455 -38.97 -18.05 35.49
CA ASN A 455 -39.48 -16.79 34.94
C ASN A 455 -39.94 -15.92 36.11
N ASN A 456 -39.46 -14.69 36.13
CA ASN A 456 -39.89 -13.62 37.03
C ASN A 456 -41.42 -13.54 37.10
N ASN A 457 -41.99 -13.95 38.23
CA ASN A 457 -43.25 -13.43 38.72
C ASN A 457 -43.10 -13.28 40.23
N SER A 458 -42.64 -12.09 40.64
CA SER A 458 -42.72 -11.63 42.01
C SER A 458 -44.19 -11.67 42.45
N SER A 459 -44.45 -12.60 43.36
CA SER A 459 -45.57 -12.67 44.29
C SER A 459 -46.36 -11.38 44.46
N HIS A 460 -47.59 -11.36 43.94
CA HIS A 460 -48.66 -10.59 44.56
C HIS A 460 -49.09 -11.31 45.84
N SER A 461 -48.76 -10.71 46.98
CA SER A 461 -49.30 -11.07 48.28
C SER A 461 -50.81 -10.77 48.30
N PHE A 462 -51.62 -11.83 48.36
CA PHE A 462 -53.01 -11.71 48.78
C PHE A 462 -53.05 -11.60 50.31
N ASN A 463 -53.34 -10.41 50.81
CA ASN A 463 -53.89 -10.24 52.16
C ASN A 463 -55.27 -10.91 52.21
N ARG A 464 -55.50 -11.74 53.23
CA ARG A 464 -56.84 -12.09 53.70
C ARG A 464 -56.94 -11.85 55.21
N SER A 465 -57.94 -11.01 55.52
CA SER A 465 -58.68 -10.79 56.77
C SER A 465 -57.89 -10.36 58.00
#